data_AF-A0A1I0PX09-F1
#
_entry.id   AF-A0A1I0PX09-F1
#
_cell.length_a   1.000
_cell.length_b   1.000
_cell.length_c   1.000
_cell.angle_alpha   90.00
_cell.angle_beta   90.00
_cell.angle_gamma   90.00
#
_symmetry.space_group_name_H-M   'P 1'
#
loop_
_entity.id
_entity.type
_entity.pdbx_description
1 polymer ?
#
loop_
_entity_poly.entity_id
_entity_poly.type
_entity_poly.pdbx_seq_one_letter_code
_entity_poly.pdbx_strand_id
1 'polypeptide(L)'
;MRRRTVLAGVAGLASTAGCFRLLADETVRVRVKRPPEGDAADADHQCALGDGFVTDHPTLERVASAAANAPRDEWVTEDVDPETGRALASDLHGHCSAVGGVYHYDDTAFVVEVTDGSESLFPGTTTGSEAIRGVHPDTRS
;
A
#
# COMPACT_ATOMS: atom_id res chain seq x y z
N MET A 1 42.35 33.88 -51.49
CA MET A 1 41.43 32.73 -51.40
C MET A 1 40.34 33.05 -50.40
N ARG A 2 39.08 32.77 -50.79
CA ARG A 2 37.86 32.44 -50.02
C ARG A 2 37.44 33.27 -48.80
N ARG A 3 36.30 33.94 -49.01
CA ARG A 3 35.39 34.59 -48.06
C ARG A 3 34.79 33.59 -47.07
N ARG A 4 34.64 33.97 -45.80
CA ARG A 4 33.58 33.47 -44.89
C ARG A 4 33.13 34.57 -43.94
N THR A 5 32.11 35.31 -44.36
CA THR A 5 31.07 35.89 -43.49
C THR A 5 30.14 34.76 -43.03
N VAL A 6 29.55 34.88 -41.84
CA VAL A 6 28.09 34.81 -41.56
C VAL A 6 27.84 34.66 -40.03
N LEU A 7 27.33 35.77 -39.49
CA LEU A 7 26.18 35.97 -38.58
C LEU A 7 26.03 35.21 -37.24
N ALA A 8 25.85 36.06 -36.23
CA ALA A 8 25.23 35.84 -34.94
C ALA A 8 23.87 35.14 -35.02
N GLY A 9 23.59 34.32 -34.00
CA GLY A 9 22.26 33.84 -33.64
C GLY A 9 22.17 33.72 -32.13
N VAL A 10 21.69 34.77 -31.48
CA VAL A 10 21.31 34.74 -30.07
C VAL A 10 20.00 33.96 -30.00
N ALA A 11 20.06 32.69 -29.63
CA ALA A 11 18.87 31.94 -29.24
C ALA A 11 18.77 32.01 -27.72
N GLY A 12 17.87 32.87 -27.24
CA GLY A 12 17.47 32.89 -25.85
C GLY A 12 16.94 31.51 -25.47
N LEU A 13 17.62 30.87 -24.53
CA LEU A 13 17.09 29.72 -23.81
C LEU A 13 15.96 30.26 -22.94
N ALA A 14 14.76 30.33 -23.52
CA ALA A 14 13.54 30.24 -22.77
C ALA A 14 13.55 28.87 -22.11
N SER A 15 14.15 28.80 -20.91
CA SER A 15 13.86 27.77 -19.94
C SER A 15 12.39 27.92 -19.58
N THR A 16 11.51 27.39 -20.43
CA THR A 16 10.22 26.95 -19.94
C THR A 16 10.57 25.96 -18.85
N ALA A 17 10.45 26.43 -17.61
CA ALA A 17 10.31 25.59 -16.44
C ALA A 17 9.05 24.74 -16.66
N GLY A 18 9.19 23.75 -17.53
CA GLY A 18 8.27 22.64 -17.63
C GLY A 18 8.34 22.01 -16.26
N CYS A 19 7.30 22.24 -15.48
CA CYS A 19 6.94 21.49 -14.32
C CYS A 19 6.81 20.01 -14.73
N PHE A 20 7.93 19.34 -14.97
CA PHE A 20 8.05 17.92 -14.72
C PHE A 20 8.04 17.79 -13.19
N ARG A 21 6.87 18.04 -12.61
CA ARG A 21 6.47 17.24 -11.47
C ARG A 21 6.42 15.84 -12.05
N LEU A 22 7.52 15.11 -11.90
CA LEU A 22 7.46 13.70 -11.62
C LEU A 22 6.36 13.57 -10.56
N LEU A 23 5.14 13.30 -11.04
CA LEU A 23 4.16 12.58 -10.25
C LEU A 23 4.93 11.31 -9.94
N ALA A 24 5.57 11.26 -8.76
CA ALA A 24 5.83 9.97 -8.15
C ALA A 24 4.45 9.34 -8.16
N ASP A 25 4.27 8.34 -9.02
CA ASP A 25 3.05 7.54 -9.06
C ASP A 25 2.83 7.13 -7.60
N GLU A 26 1.80 7.71 -6.96
CA GLU A 26 1.48 7.36 -5.58
C GLU A 26 1.11 5.88 -5.64
N THR A 27 1.98 4.99 -5.16
CA THR A 27 1.74 3.55 -5.20
C THR A 27 1.33 3.07 -3.82
N VAL A 28 0.36 2.17 -3.81
CA VAL A 28 -0.06 1.46 -2.61
C VAL A 28 0.68 0.13 -2.56
N ARG A 29 1.23 -0.16 -1.40
CA ARG A 29 1.96 -1.39 -1.14
C ARG A 29 1.06 -2.43 -0.51
N VAL A 30 0.96 -3.58 -1.15
CA VAL A 30 0.31 -4.78 -0.61
C VAL A 30 1.39 -5.74 -0.12
N ARG A 31 1.32 -6.17 1.14
CA ARG A 31 2.27 -7.09 1.74
C ARG A 31 1.55 -8.29 2.31
N VAL A 32 2.06 -9.47 2.05
CA VAL A 32 1.54 -10.73 2.56
C VAL A 32 2.67 -11.56 3.13
N LYS A 33 2.46 -12.12 4.32
CA LYS A 33 3.37 -13.09 4.92
C LYS A 33 2.61 -14.27 5.49
N ARG A 34 3.30 -15.40 5.63
CA ARG A 34 2.83 -16.48 6.51
C ARG A 34 3.20 -16.13 7.95
N PRO A 35 2.26 -16.17 8.92
CA PRO A 35 2.60 -15.97 10.31
C PRO A 35 3.54 -17.09 10.80
N PRO A 36 4.28 -16.86 11.90
CA PRO A 36 5.03 -17.92 12.57
C PRO A 36 4.12 -19.09 12.97
N GLU A 37 4.72 -20.25 13.24
CA GLU A 37 3.95 -21.42 13.65
C GLU A 37 3.27 -21.19 15.00
N GLY A 38 1.99 -21.52 15.10
CA GLY A 38 1.17 -21.28 16.29
C GLY A 38 0.38 -19.97 16.23
N ASP A 39 1.01 -18.86 15.83
CA ASP A 39 0.39 -17.52 15.86
C ASP A 39 -0.93 -17.40 15.08
N ALA A 40 -1.08 -18.19 14.01
CA ALA A 40 -2.33 -18.22 13.25
C ALA A 40 -3.53 -18.69 14.09
N ALA A 41 -3.32 -19.67 14.97
CA ALA A 41 -4.37 -20.25 15.80
C ALA A 41 -4.73 -19.36 17.00
N ASP A 42 -3.75 -18.60 17.49
CA ASP A 42 -3.89 -17.68 18.63
C ASP A 42 -4.46 -16.30 18.24
N ALA A 43 -4.63 -16.02 16.94
CA ALA A 43 -5.16 -14.75 16.48
C ALA A 43 -6.63 -14.55 16.90
N ASP A 44 -6.91 -13.39 17.50
CA ASP A 44 -8.27 -12.97 17.91
C ASP A 44 -9.26 -12.91 16.73
N HIS A 45 -8.74 -12.67 15.53
CA HIS A 45 -9.51 -12.57 14.31
C HIS A 45 -8.92 -13.46 13.23
N GLN A 46 -9.71 -14.44 12.82
CA GLN A 46 -9.40 -15.34 11.72
C GLN A 46 -10.54 -15.27 10.70
N CYS A 47 -10.20 -15.15 9.42
CA CYS A 47 -11.16 -15.06 8.33
C CYS A 47 -10.76 -15.97 7.18
N ALA A 48 -11.70 -16.75 6.65
CA ALA A 48 -11.46 -17.53 5.44
C ALA A 48 -11.71 -16.67 4.19
N LEU A 49 -10.71 -16.59 3.32
CA LEU A 49 -10.84 -16.06 1.98
C LEU A 49 -11.29 -17.21 1.07
N GLY A 50 -12.45 -17.05 0.43
CA GLY A 50 -12.91 -18.01 -0.57
C GLY A 50 -12.20 -17.81 -1.92
N ASP A 51 -12.17 -18.84 -2.76
CA ASP A 51 -11.56 -18.78 -4.10
C ASP A 51 -12.13 -17.65 -4.96
N GLY A 52 -13.43 -17.38 -4.85
CA GLY A 52 -14.08 -16.28 -5.56
C GLY A 52 -13.49 -14.93 -5.18
N PHE A 53 -13.30 -14.68 -3.88
CA PHE A 53 -12.71 -13.43 -3.39
C PHE A 53 -11.27 -13.27 -3.90
N VAL A 54 -10.46 -14.31 -3.84
CA VAL A 54 -9.07 -14.24 -4.31
C VAL A 54 -9.00 -14.07 -5.83
N THR A 55 -9.89 -14.71 -6.59
CA THR A 55 -9.98 -14.57 -8.05
C THR A 55 -10.38 -13.15 -8.47
N ASP A 56 -11.28 -12.50 -7.74
CA ASP A 56 -11.68 -11.11 -7.99
C ASP A 56 -10.55 -10.11 -7.65
N HIS A 57 -9.52 -10.55 -6.90
CA HIS A 57 -8.37 -9.76 -6.50
C HIS A 57 -7.04 -10.40 -6.98
N PRO A 58 -6.70 -10.29 -8.29
CA PRO A 58 -5.55 -10.99 -8.86
C PRO A 58 -4.20 -10.56 -8.26
N THR A 59 -4.10 -9.34 -7.71
CA THR A 59 -2.94 -8.91 -6.92
C THR A 59 -2.80 -9.76 -5.66
N LEU A 60 -3.87 -9.94 -4.89
CA LEU A 60 -3.88 -10.76 -3.68
C LEU A 60 -3.50 -12.21 -3.99
N GLU A 61 -4.05 -12.77 -5.07
CA GLU A 61 -3.71 -14.11 -5.55
C GLU A 61 -2.20 -14.27 -5.79
N ARG A 62 -1.58 -13.34 -6.52
CA ARG A 62 -0.14 -13.38 -6.81
C ARG A 62 0.70 -13.31 -5.54
N VAL A 63 0.44 -12.34 -4.66
CA VAL A 63 1.25 -12.17 -3.45
C VAL A 63 1.01 -13.29 -2.44
N ALA A 64 -0.22 -13.83 -2.34
CA ALA A 64 -0.52 -14.97 -1.47
C ALA A 64 0.16 -16.25 -1.98
N SER A 65 0.10 -16.52 -3.29
CA SER A 65 0.78 -17.65 -3.93
C SER A 65 2.30 -17.56 -3.74
N ALA A 66 2.89 -16.38 -3.91
CA ALA A 66 4.31 -16.16 -3.64
C ALA A 66 4.64 -16.31 -2.14
N ALA A 67 3.82 -15.76 -1.24
CA ALA A 67 4.02 -15.87 0.20
C ALA A 67 3.86 -17.31 0.72
N ALA A 68 3.03 -18.13 0.08
CA ALA A 68 2.88 -19.55 0.39
C ALA A 68 4.20 -20.32 0.24
N ASN A 69 5.04 -19.88 -0.70
CA ASN A 69 6.35 -20.47 -1.01
C ASN A 69 7.52 -19.76 -0.31
N ALA A 70 7.32 -18.53 0.19
CA ALA A 70 8.33 -17.78 0.94
C ALA A 70 8.48 -18.32 2.38
N PRO A 71 9.65 -18.19 3.03
CA PRO A 71 9.82 -18.49 4.45
C PRO A 71 8.73 -17.87 5.34
N ARG A 72 8.41 -18.53 6.46
CA ARG A 72 7.50 -17.94 7.45
C ARG A 72 8.09 -16.64 7.98
N ASP A 73 7.21 -15.72 8.34
CA ASP A 73 7.52 -14.37 8.80
C ASP A 73 8.20 -13.46 7.75
N GLU A 74 8.36 -13.93 6.51
CA GLU A 74 8.88 -13.12 5.41
C GLU A 74 7.75 -12.44 4.63
N TRP A 75 7.88 -11.13 4.45
CA TRP A 75 6.92 -10.32 3.71
C TRP A 75 7.19 -10.38 2.21
N VAL A 76 6.25 -10.95 1.47
CA VAL A 76 6.15 -10.74 0.03
C VAL A 76 5.37 -9.46 -0.24
N THR A 77 5.87 -8.64 -1.16
CA THR A 77 5.34 -7.30 -1.40
C THR A 77 5.07 -7.09 -2.87
N GLU A 78 3.95 -6.42 -3.20
CA GLU A 78 3.64 -5.93 -4.54
C GLU A 78 3.12 -4.49 -4.44
N ASP A 79 3.65 -3.60 -5.27
CA ASP A 79 3.17 -2.23 -5.39
C ASP A 79 2.08 -2.17 -6.47
N VAL A 80 0.94 -1.55 -6.15
CA VAL A 80 -0.22 -1.38 -7.03
C VAL A 80 -0.65 0.09 -7.10
N ASP A 81 -1.51 0.42 -8.05
CA ASP A 81 -2.15 1.72 -8.10
C ASP A 81 -3.07 1.95 -6.88
N PRO A 82 -3.33 3.22 -6.50
CA PRO A 82 -4.13 3.54 -5.32
C PRO A 82 -5.57 3.05 -5.36
N GLU A 83 -6.17 2.97 -6.55
CA GLU A 83 -7.56 2.54 -6.68
C GLU A 83 -7.67 1.05 -6.37
N THR A 84 -6.77 0.24 -6.93
CA THR A 84 -6.67 -1.20 -6.67
C THR A 84 -6.37 -1.48 -5.20
N GLY A 85 -5.41 -0.76 -4.60
CA GLY A 85 -5.06 -0.94 -3.20
C GLY A 85 -6.20 -0.60 -2.24
N ARG A 86 -6.89 0.52 -2.47
CA ARG A 86 -8.05 0.94 -1.65
C ARG A 86 -9.24 -0.02 -1.82
N ALA A 87 -9.50 -0.48 -3.03
CA ALA A 87 -10.53 -1.49 -3.29
C ALA A 87 -10.25 -2.77 -2.51
N LEU A 88 -9.03 -3.30 -2.61
CA LEU A 88 -8.61 -4.50 -1.87
C LEU A 88 -8.78 -4.34 -0.35
N ALA A 89 -8.31 -3.22 0.22
CA ALA A 89 -8.45 -2.97 1.65
C ALA A 89 -9.92 -2.85 2.10
N SER A 90 -10.74 -2.19 1.29
CA SER A 90 -12.19 -2.06 1.52
C SER A 90 -12.89 -3.41 1.45
N ASP A 91 -12.57 -4.23 0.45
CA ASP A 91 -13.22 -5.52 0.23
C ASP A 91 -12.77 -6.55 1.28
N LEU A 92 -11.50 -6.55 1.69
CA LEU A 92 -11.03 -7.34 2.83
C LEU A 92 -11.76 -6.95 4.11
N HIS A 93 -11.93 -5.65 4.36
CA HIS A 93 -12.67 -5.18 5.52
C HIS A 93 -14.16 -5.56 5.44
N GLY A 94 -14.80 -5.39 4.28
CA GLY A 94 -16.20 -5.74 4.08
C GLY A 94 -16.47 -7.24 4.22
N HIS A 95 -15.56 -8.08 3.71
CA HIS A 95 -15.68 -9.53 3.76
C HIS A 95 -15.42 -10.08 5.17
N CYS A 96 -14.39 -9.60 5.85
CA CYS A 96 -13.93 -10.17 7.12
C CYS A 96 -14.33 -9.38 8.36
N SER A 97 -14.88 -8.17 8.22
CA SER A 97 -15.27 -7.23 9.30
C SER A 97 -14.15 -6.87 10.31
N ALA A 98 -12.94 -7.43 10.17
CA ALA A 98 -11.80 -7.24 11.05
C ALA A 98 -10.58 -6.82 10.24
N VAL A 99 -9.82 -5.89 10.80
CA VAL A 99 -8.60 -5.32 10.22
C VAL A 99 -7.39 -5.88 10.96
N GLY A 100 -6.36 -6.31 10.23
CA GLY A 100 -5.11 -6.81 10.83
C GLY A 100 -5.21 -8.23 11.42
N GLY A 101 -6.20 -9.02 10.99
CA GLY A 101 -6.35 -10.43 11.38
C GLY A 101 -5.58 -11.40 10.50
N VAL A 102 -5.74 -12.70 10.79
CA VAL A 102 -5.21 -13.80 9.98
C VAL A 102 -6.24 -14.19 8.93
N TYR A 103 -5.80 -14.22 7.68
CA TYR A 103 -6.61 -14.63 6.54
C TYR A 103 -6.20 -16.03 6.10
N HIS A 104 -7.14 -16.96 6.00
CA HIS A 104 -6.92 -18.33 5.54
C HIS A 104 -7.31 -18.48 4.08
N TYR A 105 -6.39 -18.97 3.26
CA TYR A 105 -6.62 -19.28 1.84
C TYR A 105 -5.80 -20.51 1.45
N ASP A 106 -6.42 -21.47 0.74
CA ASP A 106 -5.78 -22.72 0.28
C ASP A 106 -4.96 -23.42 1.38
N ASP A 107 -5.63 -23.72 2.51
CA ASP A 107 -5.07 -24.32 3.74
C ASP A 107 -3.86 -23.57 4.35
N THR A 108 -3.63 -22.31 3.92
CA THR A 108 -2.52 -21.49 4.37
C THR A 108 -3.02 -20.23 5.07
N ALA A 109 -2.45 -19.96 6.24
CA ALA A 109 -2.69 -18.73 6.98
C ALA A 109 -1.77 -17.61 6.48
N PHE A 110 -2.34 -16.41 6.34
CA PHE A 110 -1.66 -15.21 5.87
C PHE A 110 -1.96 -14.01 6.76
N VAL A 111 -1.00 -13.11 6.90
CA VAL A 111 -1.21 -11.75 7.39
C VAL A 111 -1.09 -10.82 6.19
N VAL A 112 -2.08 -9.95 6.00
CA VAL A 112 -2.17 -9.02 4.85
C VAL A 112 -2.11 -7.59 5.37
N GLU A 113 -1.18 -6.79 4.84
CA GLU A 113 -1.09 -5.35 5.05
C GLU A 113 -1.29 -4.62 3.71
N VAL A 114 -2.09 -3.56 3.72
CA VAL A 114 -2.27 -2.68 2.57
C VAL A 114 -2.00 -1.25 3.02
N THR A 115 -0.92 -0.65 2.52
CA THR A 115 -0.42 0.64 3.02
C THR A 115 -0.13 1.62 1.90
N ASP A 116 -0.52 2.87 2.07
CA ASP A 116 -0.10 4.01 1.26
C ASP A 116 1.06 4.72 1.98
N GLY A 117 2.29 4.44 1.55
CA GLY A 117 3.49 4.86 2.28
C GLY A 117 3.57 4.25 3.69
N SER A 118 3.27 5.05 4.71
CA SER A 118 3.24 4.64 6.13
C SER A 118 1.83 4.48 6.70
N GLU A 119 0.79 4.81 5.92
CA GLU A 119 -0.59 4.79 6.40
C GLU A 119 -1.28 3.48 5.99
N SER A 120 -1.93 2.82 6.96
CA SER A 120 -2.78 1.66 6.69
C SER A 120 -4.06 2.12 5.98
N LEU A 121 -4.41 1.45 4.87
CA LEU A 121 -5.62 1.76 4.11
C LEU A 121 -6.88 1.08 4.64
N PHE A 122 -6.76 0.24 5.66
CA PHE A 122 -7.93 -0.36 6.27
C PHE A 122 -8.78 0.70 7.01
N PRO A 123 -10.11 0.70 6.85
CA PRO A 123 -10.97 1.69 7.46
C PRO A 123 -10.94 1.55 9.00
N GLY A 124 -10.77 2.69 9.69
CA GLY A 124 -10.72 2.75 11.16
C GLY A 124 -9.31 2.62 11.76
N THR A 125 -8.28 2.23 10.99
CA THR A 125 -6.88 2.33 11.41
C THR A 125 -6.31 3.68 11.00
N THR A 126 -6.82 4.75 11.59
CA THR A 126 -6.05 6.01 11.58
C THR A 126 -4.87 5.75 12.50
N THR A 127 -3.69 5.43 11.95
CA THR A 127 -2.44 5.68 12.66
C THR A 127 -2.47 7.17 12.94
N GLY A 128 -2.88 7.54 14.14
CA GLY A 128 -3.19 8.91 14.49
C GLY A 128 -2.00 9.78 14.13
N SER A 129 -2.17 10.61 13.10
CA SER A 129 -1.51 11.89 13.10
C SER A 129 -1.86 12.51 14.45
N GLU A 130 -0.88 12.60 15.36
CA GLU A 130 -0.90 13.39 16.58
C GLU A 130 -0.99 14.90 16.24
N ALA A 131 -1.88 15.24 15.33
CA ALA A 131 -2.26 16.58 15.01
C ALA A 131 -3.69 16.75 15.54
N ILE A 132 -3.86 17.77 16.38
CA ILE A 132 -5.13 18.28 16.90
C ILE A 132 -5.66 17.53 18.16
N ARG A 133 -5.18 17.93 19.35
CA ARG A 133 -5.88 18.93 20.21
C ARG A 133 -5.06 19.23 21.47
N GLY A 134 -4.46 20.42 21.50
CA GLY A 134 -4.27 21.12 22.76
C GLY A 134 -5.64 21.45 23.35
N VAL A 135 -5.95 20.91 24.53
CA VAL A 135 -6.80 21.54 25.53
C VAL A 135 -6.16 21.24 26.87
N HIS A 136 -5.43 22.23 27.38
CA HIS A 136 -5.00 22.28 28.77
C HIS A 136 -6.28 22.23 29.64
N PRO A 137 -6.42 21.28 30.58
CA PRO A 137 -7.50 21.34 31.54
C PRO A 137 -7.07 22.31 32.65
N ASP A 138 -7.57 23.53 32.63
CA ASP A 138 -7.62 24.33 33.85
C ASP A 138 -8.88 25.19 33.86
N THR A 139 -9.98 24.55 34.25
CA THR A 139 -11.16 25.24 34.76
C THR A 139 -11.28 24.92 36.24
N ARG A 140 -10.67 25.79 37.05
CA ARG A 140 -11.22 26.41 38.27
C ARG A 140 -12.16 25.55 39.12
N SER A 141 -11.71 25.22 40.33
CA SER A 141 -12.44 25.55 41.58
C SER A 141 -11.52 25.53 42.78
#